data_AF-A0A1F8T3C7-F1
#
_entry.id   AF-A0A1F8T3C7-F1
#
_cell.length_a   1.000
_cell.length_b   1.000
_cell.length_c   1.000
_cell.angle_alpha   90.00
_cell.angle_beta   90.00
_cell.angle_gamma   90.00
#
_symmetry.space_group_name_H-M   'P 1'
#
loop_
_entity.id
_entity.type
_entity.pdbx_description
1 polymer ?
#
loop_
_entity_poly.entity_id
_entity_poly.type
_entity_poly.pdbx_seq_one_letter_code
_entity_poly.pdbx_strand_id
1 'polypeptide(L)'
;MKSELSFRLLIWALVVFLALLACSISVNTSSNAPNTPENQAPSPPTNPLPAEPSPLSTDLPPAAEPSPTVQGVAVTDPPPQPSPTTGPQCIVLQDLFFRSGPGTAYAPPLRALEPQTVLIPQSYNPIGVPGGPWVQVREPQANLIGWVSAGEQFVSCNIDLTDLPSVAVNPPPPPPPPKTGNSAPDGTFPDNLVFREDFNRDYLFRLYTHDLNVGEDDGDGITAVEFTIRDANNHVVHSNREETPGFCIFGGGEPACNTWLLEDYIYKWPSTGEPVKDGVYELRVHVILDDDSNGDGNWSYELTVDVQ
;
A
#
# COMPACT_ATOMS: atom_id res chain seq x y z
N MET A 1 21.57 56.60 -13.25
CA MET A 1 22.03 55.88 -12.03
C MET A 1 21.73 56.71 -10.79
N LYS A 2 20.49 56.65 -10.28
CA LYS A 2 20.09 57.22 -8.97
C LYS A 2 18.77 56.64 -8.42
N SER A 3 18.27 55.55 -9.01
CA SER A 3 16.98 54.93 -8.68
C SER A 3 17.11 53.56 -8.01
N GLU A 4 18.31 52.98 -7.95
CA GLU A 4 18.57 51.63 -7.41
C GLU A 4 18.91 51.64 -5.91
N LEU A 5 19.31 52.81 -5.36
CA LEU A 5 19.73 52.91 -3.95
C LEU A 5 18.55 53.06 -2.96
N SER A 6 17.37 53.46 -3.43
CA SER A 6 16.21 53.71 -2.57
C SER A 6 15.40 52.44 -2.27
N PHE A 7 15.54 51.39 -3.08
CA PHE A 7 14.76 50.15 -2.93
C PHE A 7 15.42 49.14 -1.98
N ARG A 8 16.76 49.11 -1.93
CA ARG A 8 17.52 48.22 -1.03
C ARG A 8 17.51 48.67 0.44
N LEU A 9 17.25 49.96 0.71
CA LEU A 9 17.11 50.49 2.07
C LEU A 9 15.73 50.21 2.69
N LEU A 10 14.69 50.06 1.87
CA LEU A 10 13.32 49.72 2.33
C LEU A 10 13.19 48.24 2.71
N ILE A 11 13.95 47.35 2.07
CA ILE A 11 13.90 45.90 2.34
C ILE A 11 14.61 45.53 3.66
N TRP A 12 15.62 46.29 4.09
CA TRP A 12 16.28 46.07 5.39
C TRP A 12 15.48 46.62 6.59
N ALA A 13 14.63 47.63 6.38
CA ALA A 13 13.79 48.18 7.45
C ALA A 13 12.60 47.29 7.83
N LEU A 14 12.10 46.46 6.89
CA LEU A 14 10.96 45.58 7.15
C LEU A 14 11.35 44.28 7.87
N VAL A 15 12.58 43.79 7.67
CA VAL A 15 13.08 42.54 8.29
C VAL A 15 13.50 42.75 9.76
N VAL A 16 13.84 43.97 10.15
CA VAL A 16 14.15 44.30 11.56
C VAL A 16 12.88 44.54 12.40
N PHE A 17 11.74 44.86 11.77
CA PHE A 17 10.49 45.16 12.48
C PHE A 17 9.63 43.92 12.82
N LEU A 18 9.91 42.74 12.22
CA LEU A 18 9.16 41.51 12.52
C LEU A 18 9.76 40.65 13.65
N ALA A 19 10.83 41.11 14.31
CA ALA A 19 11.55 40.36 15.35
C ALA A 19 11.43 40.95 16.77
N LEU A 20 10.44 41.80 17.06
CA LEU A 20 10.23 42.44 18.37
C LEU A 20 8.78 42.38 18.88
N LEU A 21 8.12 41.22 18.79
CA LEU A 21 6.93 40.92 19.59
C LEU A 21 7.08 39.57 20.31
N ALA A 22 8.02 39.52 21.24
CA ALA A 22 8.04 38.54 22.32
C ALA A 22 8.23 39.29 23.64
N CYS A 23 7.45 38.92 24.66
CA CYS A 23 7.38 39.47 26.04
C CYS A 23 6.64 40.84 26.11
N SER A 24 5.57 41.07 26.86
CA SER A 24 4.95 40.41 28.01
C SER A 24 3.55 41.02 28.22
N ILE A 25 2.66 40.37 28.99
CA ILE A 25 1.98 40.92 30.18
C ILE A 25 0.91 39.91 30.62
N SER A 26 1.11 39.35 31.81
CA SER A 26 0.10 38.64 32.59
C SER A 26 -0.84 39.65 33.25
N VAL A 27 -2.16 39.44 33.15
CA VAL A 27 -3.13 39.99 34.11
C VAL A 27 -4.15 38.91 34.48
N ASN A 28 -4.07 38.50 35.74
CA ASN A 28 -5.11 37.76 36.45
C ASN A 28 -6.40 38.58 36.52
N THR A 29 -7.53 37.99 36.15
CA THR A 29 -8.83 38.35 36.76
C THR A 29 -9.63 37.09 37.03
N SER A 30 -9.93 36.90 38.31
CA SER A 30 -10.83 35.91 38.89
C SER A 30 -12.28 36.32 38.65
N SER A 31 -13.14 35.36 38.30
CA SER A 31 -14.59 35.47 38.51
C SER A 31 -15.29 34.11 38.39
N ASN A 32 -15.73 33.63 39.56
CA ASN A 32 -16.55 32.47 39.89
C ASN A 32 -17.59 31.97 38.86
N ALA A 33 -17.71 30.63 38.80
CA ALA A 33 -18.90 29.91 38.37
C ALA A 33 -19.31 28.87 39.46
N PRO A 34 -20.59 28.45 39.53
CA PRO A 34 -21.23 27.92 40.74
C PRO A 34 -21.08 26.41 40.96
N ASN A 35 -21.17 26.01 42.23
CA ASN A 35 -21.17 24.63 42.73
C ASN A 35 -22.45 23.84 42.36
N THR A 36 -22.33 22.58 41.94
CA THR A 36 -23.30 21.48 42.21
C THR A 36 -22.60 20.10 41.94
N PRO A 37 -23.08 18.95 42.46
CA PRO A 37 -22.31 18.11 43.36
C PRO A 37 -21.75 16.83 42.71
N GLU A 38 -20.68 16.38 43.33
CA GLU A 38 -19.89 15.17 43.06
C GLU A 38 -20.70 13.89 43.32
N ASN A 39 -20.97 13.13 42.25
CA ASN A 39 -21.42 11.74 42.36
C ASN A 39 -20.19 10.82 42.25
N GLN A 40 -19.91 10.12 43.35
CA GLN A 40 -18.89 9.09 43.47
C GLN A 40 -19.08 7.95 42.47
N ALA A 41 -18.00 7.59 41.77
CA ALA A 41 -17.86 6.28 41.12
C ALA A 41 -17.12 5.31 42.07
N PRO A 42 -17.52 4.03 42.16
CA PRO A 42 -16.93 3.05 43.08
C PRO A 42 -15.57 2.50 42.58
N SER A 43 -14.66 2.33 43.54
CA SER A 43 -13.29 1.82 43.36
C SER A 43 -13.19 0.36 42.88
N PRO A 44 -12.14 -0.02 42.14
CA PRO A 44 -11.86 -1.41 41.77
C PRO A 44 -11.23 -2.21 42.93
N PRO A 45 -11.46 -3.54 43.00
CA PRO A 45 -10.91 -4.38 44.06
C PRO A 45 -9.41 -4.69 43.85
N THR A 46 -8.66 -4.50 44.94
CA THR A 46 -7.25 -4.81 45.15
C THR A 46 -7.00 -6.32 45.18
N ASN A 47 -6.12 -6.83 44.31
CA ASN A 47 -5.60 -8.19 44.40
C ASN A 47 -4.20 -8.16 45.04
N PRO A 48 -3.89 -9.01 46.05
CA PRO A 48 -2.64 -8.95 46.77
C PRO A 48 -1.47 -9.66 46.04
N LEU A 49 -0.33 -8.98 46.11
CA LEU A 49 0.99 -9.34 45.60
C LEU A 49 1.58 -10.58 46.31
N PRO A 50 2.17 -11.57 45.60
CA PRO A 50 2.95 -12.62 46.24
C PRO A 50 4.37 -12.14 46.60
N ALA A 51 4.82 -12.57 47.78
CA ALA A 51 6.09 -12.25 48.40
C ALA A 51 7.26 -13.12 47.88
N GLU A 52 8.46 -12.54 47.90
CA GLU A 52 9.78 -13.16 47.92
C GLU A 52 10.53 -12.50 49.12
N PRO A 53 11.40 -13.14 49.95
CA PRO A 53 12.52 -14.04 49.55
C PRO A 53 12.95 -15.15 50.55
N SER A 54 13.85 -16.06 50.13
CA SER A 54 15.17 -16.32 50.77
C SER A 54 15.87 -17.64 50.34
N PRO A 55 17.21 -17.73 50.50
CA PRO A 55 18.09 -18.65 49.76
C PRO A 55 18.52 -19.89 50.57
N LEU A 56 19.08 -20.90 49.88
CA LEU A 56 19.89 -21.93 50.53
C LEU A 56 21.02 -22.42 49.61
N SER A 57 22.26 -22.19 50.04
CA SER A 57 23.47 -22.82 49.51
C SER A 57 23.70 -24.17 50.20
N THR A 58 24.22 -25.17 49.49
CA THR A 58 24.95 -26.30 50.11
C THR A 58 26.03 -26.81 49.15
N ASP A 59 27.19 -27.08 49.75
CA ASP A 59 28.50 -27.41 49.21
C ASP A 59 28.67 -28.70 48.37
N LEU A 60 29.75 -28.64 47.59
CA LEU A 60 30.63 -29.56 46.81
C LEU A 60 31.01 -30.96 47.42
N PRO A 61 31.78 -31.84 46.70
CA PRO A 61 31.49 -33.25 46.37
C PRO A 61 32.44 -34.28 47.09
N PRO A 62 32.53 -35.60 46.76
CA PRO A 62 33.30 -36.10 45.57
C PRO A 62 32.91 -37.50 44.98
N ALA A 63 33.61 -37.86 43.89
CA ALA A 63 34.11 -39.20 43.47
C ALA A 63 33.34 -40.06 42.43
N ALA A 64 33.96 -40.14 41.23
CA ALA A 64 34.34 -41.30 40.40
C ALA A 64 33.30 -42.34 39.85
N GLU A 65 33.20 -42.34 38.51
CA GLU A 65 33.10 -43.44 37.50
C GLU A 65 32.14 -44.65 37.68
N PRO A 66 31.57 -45.26 36.59
CA PRO A 66 32.24 -45.52 35.30
C PRO A 66 31.44 -45.20 34.00
N SER A 67 32.21 -45.17 32.90
CA SER A 67 31.80 -45.05 31.50
C SER A 67 30.70 -46.04 31.06
N PRO A 68 29.70 -45.60 30.26
CA PRO A 68 28.96 -46.49 29.37
C PRO A 68 29.66 -46.55 27.99
N THR A 69 29.86 -47.79 27.53
CA THR A 69 30.32 -48.15 26.19
C THR A 69 29.48 -47.49 25.09
N VAL A 70 30.12 -46.66 24.26
CA VAL A 70 29.50 -46.08 23.06
C VAL A 70 29.24 -47.18 22.03
N GLN A 71 27.96 -47.46 21.79
CA GLN A 71 27.50 -48.26 20.66
C GLN A 71 27.63 -47.43 19.38
N GLY A 72 28.06 -48.10 18.31
CA GLY A 72 28.51 -47.50 17.05
C GLY A 72 27.55 -46.47 16.46
N VAL A 73 28.13 -45.33 16.09
CA VAL A 73 27.52 -44.32 15.24
C VAL A 73 27.23 -44.97 13.88
N ALA A 74 25.95 -45.14 13.54
CA ALA A 74 25.56 -45.36 12.16
C ALA A 74 25.84 -44.05 11.41
N VAL A 75 26.91 -44.05 10.61
CA VAL A 75 27.20 -43.00 9.65
C VAL A 75 26.07 -43.05 8.62
N THR A 76 25.11 -42.13 8.76
CA THR A 76 24.19 -41.81 7.68
C THR A 76 25.04 -41.20 6.56
N ASP A 77 25.00 -41.83 5.39
CA ASP A 77 25.64 -41.32 4.19
C ASP A 77 25.21 -39.85 3.99
N PRO A 78 26.11 -38.91 3.67
CA PRO A 78 25.73 -37.57 3.30
C PRO A 78 24.68 -37.62 2.18
N PRO A 79 23.67 -36.71 2.17
CA PRO A 79 22.77 -36.58 1.03
C PRO A 79 23.59 -36.56 -0.27
N PRO A 80 23.16 -37.25 -1.33
CA PRO A 80 23.92 -37.33 -2.57
C PRO A 80 24.22 -35.92 -3.07
N GLN A 81 25.50 -35.54 -2.97
CA GLN A 81 25.98 -34.25 -3.46
C GLN A 81 25.83 -34.26 -4.98
N PRO A 82 25.16 -33.27 -5.60
CA PRO A 82 24.96 -33.24 -7.04
C PRO A 82 26.33 -33.32 -7.73
N SER A 83 26.45 -34.26 -8.66
CA SER A 83 27.68 -34.43 -9.45
C SER A 83 27.99 -33.14 -10.22
N PRO A 84 29.27 -32.72 -10.33
CA PRO A 84 29.63 -31.51 -11.05
C PRO A 84 29.23 -31.65 -12.52
N THR A 85 28.13 -31.02 -12.91
CA THR A 85 27.71 -30.94 -14.31
C THR A 85 28.62 -29.93 -15.00
N THR A 86 29.56 -30.39 -15.82
CA THR A 86 30.50 -29.49 -16.51
C THR A 86 29.72 -28.57 -17.46
N GLY A 87 29.59 -27.27 -17.16
CA GLY A 87 28.87 -26.30 -17.99
C GLY A 87 28.39 -25.05 -17.24
N PRO A 88 27.67 -24.14 -17.93
CA PRO A 88 27.01 -23.01 -17.31
C PRO A 88 25.99 -23.47 -16.27
N GLN A 89 26.03 -22.86 -15.09
CA GLN A 89 25.16 -23.17 -13.97
C GLN A 89 24.79 -21.91 -13.21
N CYS A 90 23.58 -21.91 -12.69
CA CYS A 90 23.10 -20.97 -11.68
C CYS A 90 22.64 -21.75 -10.45
N ILE A 91 22.84 -21.18 -9.27
CA ILE A 91 22.39 -21.72 -7.99
C ILE A 91 21.37 -20.75 -7.41
N VAL A 92 20.23 -21.27 -7.00
CA VAL A 92 19.18 -20.52 -6.30
C VAL A 92 19.66 -20.16 -4.88
N LEU A 93 19.56 -18.89 -4.49
CA LEU A 93 20.07 -18.39 -3.20
C LEU A 93 19.01 -18.35 -2.10
N GLN A 94 17.75 -18.21 -2.48
CA GLN A 94 16.59 -18.16 -1.59
C GLN A 94 15.35 -18.71 -2.31
N ASP A 95 14.24 -18.92 -1.60
CA ASP A 95 12.98 -19.36 -2.23
C ASP A 95 12.64 -18.49 -3.45
N LEU A 96 12.46 -19.16 -4.59
CA LEU A 96 12.33 -18.46 -5.88
C LEU A 96 11.23 -19.08 -6.71
N PHE A 97 10.36 -18.23 -7.26
CA PHE A 97 9.29 -18.67 -8.15
C PHE A 97 9.80 -18.91 -9.58
N PHE A 98 9.52 -20.10 -10.09
CA PHE A 98 9.74 -20.51 -11.46
C PHE A 98 8.50 -20.23 -12.29
N ARG A 99 8.63 -19.51 -13.42
CA ARG A 99 7.51 -18.95 -14.19
C ARG A 99 7.54 -19.32 -15.66
N SER A 100 6.42 -19.14 -16.34
CA SER A 100 6.28 -19.41 -17.79
C SER A 100 6.94 -18.34 -18.66
N GLY A 101 7.20 -17.14 -18.15
CA GLY A 101 7.82 -16.04 -18.88
C GLY A 101 8.64 -15.09 -18.00
N PRO A 102 9.41 -14.17 -18.61
CA PRO A 102 10.29 -13.23 -17.93
C PRO A 102 9.48 -12.12 -17.27
N GLY A 103 9.00 -12.32 -16.06
CA GLY A 103 8.20 -11.31 -15.36
C GLY A 103 7.31 -11.86 -14.25
N THR A 104 6.93 -11.01 -13.28
CA THR A 104 5.94 -11.42 -12.26
C THR A 104 4.51 -11.44 -12.79
N ALA A 105 4.23 -10.76 -13.91
CA ALA A 105 2.93 -10.83 -14.60
C ALA A 105 2.61 -12.23 -15.14
N TYR A 106 3.62 -13.07 -15.35
CA TYR A 106 3.45 -14.48 -15.70
C TYR A 106 3.08 -15.29 -14.45
N ALA A 107 1.82 -15.13 -14.01
CA ALA A 107 1.21 -15.79 -12.86
C ALA A 107 0.13 -16.80 -13.30
N PRO A 108 -0.14 -17.86 -12.52
CA PRO A 108 0.61 -18.26 -11.31
C PRO A 108 2.01 -18.81 -11.64
N PRO A 109 2.95 -18.83 -10.68
CA PRO A 109 4.20 -19.58 -10.83
C PRO A 109 3.94 -21.04 -11.21
N LEU A 110 4.83 -21.61 -12.02
CA LEU A 110 4.84 -23.04 -12.33
C LEU A 110 5.16 -23.85 -11.07
N ARG A 111 6.11 -23.37 -10.25
CA ARG A 111 6.46 -23.90 -8.94
C ARG A 111 7.35 -22.94 -8.14
N ALA A 112 7.59 -23.26 -6.87
CA ALA A 112 8.70 -22.72 -6.10
C ALA A 112 9.95 -23.63 -6.26
N LEU A 113 11.12 -23.00 -6.23
CA LEU A 113 12.44 -23.61 -6.19
C LEU A 113 13.08 -23.29 -4.85
N GLU A 114 13.66 -24.31 -4.23
CA GLU A 114 14.33 -24.19 -2.93
C GLU A 114 15.75 -23.62 -3.09
N PRO A 115 16.32 -23.02 -2.03
CA PRO A 115 17.73 -22.64 -2.00
C PRO A 115 18.63 -23.82 -2.35
N GLN A 116 19.78 -23.55 -2.97
CA GLN A 116 20.74 -24.55 -3.48
C GLN A 116 20.26 -25.38 -4.69
N THR A 117 19.08 -25.10 -5.25
CA THR A 117 18.66 -25.71 -6.52
C THR A 117 19.62 -25.29 -7.64
N VAL A 118 20.17 -26.29 -8.35
CA VAL A 118 21.05 -26.08 -9.51
C VAL A 118 20.21 -25.96 -10.78
N LEU A 119 20.48 -24.92 -11.55
CA LEU A 119 19.78 -24.53 -12.76
C LEU A 119 20.76 -24.41 -13.93
N ILE A 120 20.35 -24.79 -15.13
CA ILE A 120 21.14 -24.60 -16.35
C ILE A 120 20.60 -23.37 -17.08
N PRO A 121 21.31 -22.23 -17.11
CA PRO A 121 20.84 -21.04 -17.81
C PRO A 121 20.85 -21.25 -19.34
N GLN A 122 19.84 -20.71 -20.02
CA GLN A 122 19.63 -20.87 -21.46
C GLN A 122 19.54 -19.53 -22.19
N SER A 123 18.80 -18.57 -21.63
CA SER A 123 18.51 -17.27 -22.25
C SER A 123 18.41 -16.18 -21.18
N TYR A 124 18.65 -14.92 -21.55
CA TYR A 124 18.57 -13.78 -20.64
C TYR A 124 17.77 -12.62 -21.25
N ASN A 125 16.86 -12.05 -20.46
CA ASN A 125 16.09 -10.87 -20.81
C ASN A 125 16.33 -9.80 -19.73
N PRO A 126 16.92 -8.64 -20.06
CA PRO A 126 17.22 -7.60 -19.08
C PRO A 126 15.97 -6.86 -18.56
N ILE A 127 14.85 -6.96 -19.30
CA ILE A 127 13.59 -6.31 -18.96
C ILE A 127 12.46 -7.33 -19.11
N GLY A 128 11.86 -7.71 -17.98
CA GLY A 128 10.67 -8.53 -17.91
C GLY A 128 9.37 -7.73 -17.81
N VAL A 129 8.31 -8.40 -17.35
CA VAL A 129 6.96 -7.84 -17.25
C VAL A 129 6.37 -8.11 -15.87
N PRO A 130 6.25 -7.10 -14.99
CA PRO A 130 6.82 -5.76 -15.07
C PRO A 130 8.32 -5.74 -14.72
N GLY A 131 9.14 -5.25 -15.66
CA GLY A 131 10.55 -4.94 -15.46
C GLY A 131 11.43 -6.08 -14.95
N GLY A 132 12.62 -5.68 -14.50
CA GLY A 132 13.65 -6.54 -13.90
C GLY A 132 14.37 -7.48 -14.89
N PRO A 133 15.56 -7.97 -14.53
CA PRO A 133 16.28 -8.96 -15.33
C PRO A 133 15.77 -10.38 -15.04
N TRP A 134 15.66 -11.21 -16.07
CA TRP A 134 15.16 -12.58 -16.00
C TRP A 134 16.04 -13.52 -16.79
N VAL A 135 16.23 -14.72 -16.26
CA VAL A 135 16.97 -15.79 -16.92
C VAL A 135 16.06 -16.99 -17.16
N GLN A 136 16.04 -17.47 -18.40
CA GLN A 136 15.40 -18.74 -18.73
C GLN A 136 16.36 -19.85 -18.34
N VAL A 137 15.87 -20.80 -17.56
CA VAL A 137 16.66 -21.90 -17.01
C VAL A 137 15.97 -23.22 -17.27
N ARG A 138 16.78 -24.28 -17.36
CA ARG A 138 16.32 -25.66 -17.27
C ARG A 138 16.60 -26.19 -15.86
N GLU A 139 15.57 -26.73 -15.21
CA GLU A 139 15.70 -27.49 -13.97
C GLU A 139 16.07 -28.95 -14.32
N PRO A 140 17.28 -29.44 -13.98
CA PRO A 140 17.72 -30.78 -14.42
C PRO A 140 16.88 -31.92 -13.85
N GLN A 141 16.38 -31.78 -12.62
CA GLN A 141 15.63 -32.83 -11.93
C GLN A 141 14.23 -33.03 -12.52
N ALA A 142 13.52 -31.92 -12.80
CA ALA A 142 12.17 -31.96 -13.37
C ALA A 142 12.16 -31.92 -14.91
N ASN A 143 13.30 -31.61 -15.55
CA ASN A 143 13.44 -31.35 -16.98
C ASN A 143 12.44 -30.28 -17.49
N LEU A 144 12.17 -29.27 -16.66
CA LEU A 144 11.30 -28.15 -16.99
C LEU A 144 12.12 -26.95 -17.47
N ILE A 145 11.56 -26.18 -18.40
CA ILE A 145 12.11 -24.92 -18.89
C ILE A 145 11.16 -23.80 -18.49
N GLY A 146 11.71 -22.72 -17.96
CA GLY A 146 10.96 -21.58 -17.45
C GLY A 146 11.89 -20.47 -17.03
N TRP A 147 11.34 -19.46 -16.38
CA TRP A 147 12.04 -18.22 -16.07
C TRP A 147 12.12 -18.00 -14.57
N VAL A 148 13.25 -17.45 -14.13
CA VAL A 148 13.46 -16.99 -12.76
C VAL A 148 14.03 -15.58 -12.78
N SER A 149 13.83 -14.84 -11.69
CA SER A 149 14.47 -13.53 -11.50
C SER A 149 15.98 -13.69 -11.55
N ALA A 150 16.65 -12.87 -12.36
CA ALA A 150 18.11 -12.86 -12.50
C ALA A 150 18.79 -11.87 -11.55
N GLY A 151 18.06 -11.35 -10.56
CA GLY A 151 18.67 -10.53 -9.50
C GLY A 151 19.69 -11.35 -8.71
N GLU A 152 20.83 -10.72 -8.38
CA GLU A 152 21.95 -11.36 -7.66
C GLU A 152 21.56 -11.84 -6.25
N GLN A 153 20.45 -11.36 -5.70
CA GLN A 153 19.87 -11.85 -4.45
C GLN A 153 19.09 -13.16 -4.61
N PHE A 154 18.73 -13.54 -5.83
CA PHE A 154 17.91 -14.73 -6.11
C PHE A 154 18.73 -15.86 -6.72
N VAL A 155 19.68 -15.54 -7.60
CA VAL A 155 20.51 -16.53 -8.29
C VAL A 155 21.97 -16.11 -8.34
N SER A 156 22.88 -17.07 -8.23
CA SER A 156 24.32 -16.89 -8.47
C SER A 156 24.76 -17.80 -9.60
N CYS A 157 25.32 -17.23 -10.67
CA CYS A 157 25.72 -17.96 -11.86
C CYS A 157 27.23 -17.95 -12.05
N ASN A 158 27.79 -19.03 -12.60
CA ASN A 158 29.22 -19.12 -12.95
C ASN A 158 29.57 -18.53 -14.33
N ILE A 159 28.63 -17.81 -14.93
CA ILE A 159 28.75 -17.12 -16.22
C ILE A 159 28.15 -15.72 -16.11
N ASP A 160 28.54 -14.82 -17.02
CA ASP A 160 27.82 -13.56 -17.22
C ASP A 160 26.51 -13.85 -17.96
N LEU A 161 25.37 -13.50 -17.34
CA LEU A 161 24.06 -13.73 -17.94
C LEU A 161 23.83 -12.88 -19.20
N THR A 162 24.53 -11.76 -19.34
CA THR A 162 24.39 -10.88 -20.50
C THR A 162 24.99 -11.46 -21.79
N ASP A 163 25.82 -12.51 -21.66
CA ASP A 163 26.36 -13.27 -22.79
C ASP A 163 25.34 -14.29 -23.38
N LEU A 164 24.22 -14.51 -22.70
CA LEU A 164 23.16 -15.43 -23.15
C LEU A 164 22.27 -14.77 -24.22
N PRO A 165 21.69 -15.55 -25.14
CA PRO A 165 20.72 -15.02 -26.10
C PRO A 165 19.46 -14.52 -25.38
N SER A 166 18.79 -13.51 -25.96
CA SER A 166 17.46 -13.09 -25.52
C SER A 166 16.37 -13.78 -26.32
N VAL A 167 15.24 -14.08 -25.66
CA VAL A 167 14.07 -14.70 -26.28
C VAL A 167 12.87 -13.79 -26.08
N ALA A 168 12.20 -13.42 -27.18
CA ALA A 168 10.94 -12.69 -27.12
C ALA A 168 9.82 -13.62 -26.62
N VAL A 169 9.17 -13.21 -25.52
CA VAL A 169 7.99 -13.88 -24.96
C VAL A 169 6.86 -12.88 -24.94
N ASN A 170 5.70 -13.26 -25.49
CA ASN A 170 4.54 -12.38 -25.50
C ASN A 170 4.07 -12.17 -24.05
N PRO A 171 3.88 -10.92 -23.60
CA PRO A 171 3.34 -10.64 -22.28
C PRO A 171 1.94 -11.23 -22.14
N PRO A 172 1.55 -11.65 -20.92
CA PRO A 172 0.17 -12.00 -20.65
C PRO A 172 -0.72 -10.75 -20.81
N PRO A 173 -2.03 -10.94 -21.10
CA PRO A 173 -2.95 -9.82 -21.07
C PRO A 173 -2.94 -9.15 -19.68
N PRO A 174 -3.13 -7.82 -19.60
CA PRO A 174 -3.27 -7.15 -18.31
C PRO A 174 -4.41 -7.75 -17.48
N PRO A 175 -4.32 -7.72 -16.13
CA PRO A 175 -5.42 -8.15 -15.30
C PRO A 175 -6.67 -7.31 -15.59
N PRO A 176 -7.88 -7.87 -15.46
CA PRO A 176 -9.10 -7.09 -15.60
C PRO A 176 -9.29 -6.17 -14.38
N PRO A 177 -10.02 -5.04 -14.50
CA PRO A 177 -10.24 -4.13 -13.38
C PRO A 177 -10.86 -4.82 -12.15
N PRO A 178 -10.64 -4.30 -10.93
CA PRO A 178 -11.21 -4.87 -9.72
C PRO A 178 -12.74 -5.01 -9.82
N LYS A 179 -13.29 -6.07 -9.22
CA LYS A 179 -14.74 -6.16 -9.01
C LYS A 179 -15.10 -5.32 -7.80
N THR A 180 -16.22 -4.61 -7.89
CA THR A 180 -16.72 -3.79 -6.78
C THR A 180 -18.18 -4.08 -6.49
N GLY A 181 -18.51 -4.01 -5.20
CA GLY A 181 -19.88 -3.96 -4.70
C GLY A 181 -20.04 -2.77 -3.76
N ASN A 182 -21.25 -2.26 -3.60
CA ASN A 182 -21.55 -1.09 -2.78
C ASN A 182 -22.81 -1.27 -1.93
N SER A 183 -22.87 -0.57 -0.79
CA SER A 183 -24.09 -0.41 0.00
C SER A 183 -25.04 0.63 -0.60
N ALA A 184 -26.21 0.80 0.01
CA ALA A 184 -26.98 2.04 -0.14
C ALA A 184 -26.21 3.22 0.48
N PRO A 185 -26.43 4.46 0.01
CA PRO A 185 -25.81 5.63 0.61
C PRO A 185 -26.35 5.89 2.02
N ASP A 186 -25.49 6.37 2.91
CA ASP A 186 -25.84 6.84 4.26
C ASP A 186 -25.29 8.24 4.48
N GLY A 187 -26.14 9.17 4.95
CA GLY A 187 -25.73 10.55 5.20
C GLY A 187 -26.83 11.58 5.00
N THR A 188 -26.41 12.78 4.63
CA THR A 188 -27.24 13.97 4.47
C THR A 188 -27.43 14.29 2.99
N PHE A 189 -28.70 14.46 2.60
CA PHE A 189 -29.13 14.78 1.24
C PHE A 189 -30.00 16.03 1.29
N PRO A 190 -29.53 17.20 0.84
CA PRO A 190 -30.34 18.41 0.74
C PRO A 190 -31.55 18.18 -0.19
N ASP A 191 -32.71 18.73 0.16
CA ASP A 191 -33.96 18.51 -0.59
C ASP A 191 -33.91 19.03 -2.04
N ASN A 192 -33.09 20.06 -2.29
CA ASN A 192 -32.88 20.66 -3.60
C ASN A 192 -31.81 19.94 -4.44
N LEU A 193 -31.06 19.00 -3.85
CA LEU A 193 -30.01 18.27 -4.55
C LEU A 193 -30.59 17.02 -5.23
N VAL A 194 -30.52 16.99 -6.55
CA VAL A 194 -30.88 15.81 -7.34
C VAL A 194 -29.62 15.14 -7.82
N PHE A 195 -29.51 13.84 -7.58
CA PHE A 195 -28.34 13.06 -7.98
C PHE A 195 -28.70 11.71 -8.59
N ARG A 196 -27.77 11.18 -9.38
CA ARG A 196 -27.79 9.83 -9.94
C ARG A 196 -26.40 9.24 -9.81
N GLU A 197 -26.35 8.03 -9.28
CA GLU A 197 -25.12 7.28 -9.06
C GLU A 197 -24.89 6.33 -10.24
N ASP A 198 -23.64 6.19 -10.66
CA ASP A 198 -23.22 5.22 -11.66
C ASP A 198 -21.95 4.51 -11.20
N PHE A 199 -22.14 3.29 -10.69
CA PHE A 199 -21.07 2.38 -10.33
C PHE A 199 -20.70 1.52 -11.55
N ASN A 200 -19.45 1.65 -11.98
CA ASN A 200 -18.94 0.94 -13.14
C ASN A 200 -17.59 0.32 -12.81
N ARG A 201 -17.34 -0.87 -13.34
CA ARG A 201 -16.10 -1.60 -13.09
C ARG A 201 -14.85 -0.85 -13.59
N ASP A 202 -14.97 -0.06 -14.66
CA ASP A 202 -13.81 0.56 -15.31
C ASP A 202 -13.37 1.86 -14.64
N TYR A 203 -14.32 2.67 -14.15
CA TYR A 203 -14.08 3.98 -13.52
C TYR A 203 -14.57 4.10 -12.08
N LEU A 204 -14.99 2.99 -11.47
CA LEU A 204 -15.48 2.85 -10.10
C LEU A 204 -16.79 3.60 -9.80
N PHE A 205 -16.78 4.92 -9.86
CA PHE A 205 -17.93 5.75 -9.47
C PHE A 205 -17.97 7.05 -10.27
N ARG A 206 -19.16 7.35 -10.78
CA ARG A 206 -19.54 8.66 -11.30
C ARG A 206 -20.80 9.16 -10.59
N LEU A 207 -20.80 10.44 -10.27
CA LEU A 207 -21.97 11.16 -9.78
C LEU A 207 -22.45 12.14 -10.86
N TYR A 208 -23.73 12.04 -11.20
CA TYR A 208 -24.45 13.11 -11.89
C TYR A 208 -25.24 13.86 -10.82
N THR A 209 -25.13 15.18 -10.74
CA THR A 209 -25.83 15.93 -9.70
C THR A 209 -26.05 17.39 -10.08
N HIS A 210 -27.17 17.96 -9.63
CA HIS A 210 -27.51 19.38 -9.81
C HIS A 210 -28.39 19.90 -8.67
N ASP A 211 -28.39 21.23 -8.51
CA ASP A 211 -29.27 21.97 -7.63
C ASP A 211 -30.52 22.44 -8.40
N LEU A 212 -31.70 21.95 -7.99
CA LEU A 212 -33.00 22.32 -8.57
C LEU A 212 -33.31 23.82 -8.53
N ASN A 213 -32.67 24.59 -7.64
CA ASN A 213 -32.86 26.03 -7.58
C ASN A 213 -32.07 26.79 -8.67
N VAL A 214 -31.09 26.14 -9.28
CA VAL A 214 -30.21 26.72 -10.30
C VAL A 214 -30.58 26.23 -11.69
N GLY A 215 -30.75 24.92 -11.87
CA GLY A 215 -31.09 24.31 -13.14
C GLY A 215 -31.25 22.78 -13.08
N GLU A 216 -31.36 22.15 -14.24
CA GLU A 216 -31.58 20.69 -14.37
C GLU A 216 -30.42 19.97 -15.10
N ASP A 217 -29.43 20.71 -15.61
CA ASP A 217 -28.26 20.14 -16.29
C ASP A 217 -27.24 19.63 -15.25
N ASP A 218 -26.49 18.58 -15.59
CA ASP A 218 -25.46 18.02 -14.69
C ASP A 218 -24.44 19.11 -14.33
N GLY A 219 -24.23 19.32 -13.03
CA GLY A 219 -23.36 20.36 -12.48
C GLY A 219 -24.00 21.72 -12.22
N ASP A 220 -25.26 21.96 -12.59
CA ASP A 220 -25.93 23.23 -12.28
C ASP A 220 -25.97 23.47 -10.77
N GLY A 221 -25.42 24.60 -10.32
CA GLY A 221 -25.36 24.99 -8.90
C GLY A 221 -24.36 24.22 -8.06
N ILE A 222 -23.46 23.45 -8.69
CA ILE A 222 -22.44 22.64 -8.01
C ILE A 222 -21.06 23.29 -8.18
N THR A 223 -20.43 23.67 -7.07
CA THR A 223 -19.05 24.18 -7.10
C THR A 223 -18.05 23.04 -7.33
N ALA A 224 -18.22 21.93 -6.61
CA ALA A 224 -17.32 20.78 -6.70
C ALA A 224 -17.94 19.54 -6.05
N VAL A 225 -17.37 18.37 -6.37
CA VAL A 225 -17.60 17.14 -5.64
C VAL A 225 -16.27 16.59 -5.14
N GLU A 226 -16.17 16.36 -3.84
CA GLU A 226 -15.03 15.72 -3.20
C GLU A 226 -15.32 14.25 -2.94
N PHE A 227 -14.42 13.40 -3.44
CA PHE A 227 -14.41 11.97 -3.22
C PHE A 227 -13.28 11.61 -2.27
N THR A 228 -13.55 10.76 -1.28
CA THR A 228 -12.52 10.18 -0.41
C THR A 228 -12.79 8.70 -0.23
N ILE A 229 -11.75 7.87 -0.40
CA ILE A 229 -11.80 6.44 -0.08
C ILE A 229 -10.91 6.17 1.13
N ARG A 230 -11.46 5.49 2.14
CA ARG A 230 -10.74 5.03 3.32
C ARG A 230 -10.72 3.51 3.39
N ASP A 231 -9.62 2.95 3.86
CA ASP A 231 -9.55 1.52 4.19
C ASP A 231 -10.20 1.23 5.57
N ALA A 232 -10.23 -0.05 5.95
CA ALA A 232 -10.75 -0.49 7.25
C ALA A 232 -10.03 0.10 8.48
N ASN A 233 -8.84 0.70 8.30
CA ASN A 233 -8.07 1.36 9.36
C ASN A 233 -8.31 2.89 9.37
N ASN A 234 -9.26 3.40 8.59
CA ASN A 234 -9.50 4.81 8.32
C ASN A 234 -8.34 5.54 7.62
N HIS A 235 -7.41 4.80 7.01
CA HIS A 235 -6.35 5.40 6.19
C HIS A 235 -6.94 5.83 4.84
N VAL A 236 -6.71 7.08 4.44
CA VAL A 236 -7.17 7.60 3.16
C VAL A 236 -6.28 7.06 2.05
N VAL A 237 -6.82 6.10 1.30
CA VAL A 237 -6.12 5.47 0.17
C VAL A 237 -6.33 6.22 -1.14
N HIS A 238 -7.44 6.96 -1.25
CA HIS A 238 -7.71 7.81 -2.41
C HIS A 238 -8.47 9.08 -2.04
N SER A 239 -8.18 10.19 -2.73
CA SER A 239 -8.94 11.42 -2.66
C SER A 239 -8.92 12.15 -4.00
N ASN A 240 -10.05 12.70 -4.42
CA ASN A 240 -10.15 13.54 -5.61
C ASN A 240 -11.17 14.68 -5.38
N ARG A 241 -10.88 15.87 -5.90
CA ARG A 241 -11.82 16.99 -5.97
C ARG A 241 -12.08 17.28 -7.44
N GLU A 242 -13.32 17.10 -7.87
CA GLU A 242 -13.73 17.32 -9.26
C GLU A 242 -14.60 18.57 -9.34
N GLU A 243 -14.21 19.47 -10.24
CA GLU A 243 -14.88 20.77 -10.46
C GLU A 243 -15.53 20.83 -11.85
N THR A 244 -15.36 19.78 -12.65
CA THR A 244 -15.97 19.63 -13.97
C THR A 244 -17.20 18.72 -13.87
N PRO A 245 -18.37 19.14 -14.38
CA PRO A 245 -19.56 18.29 -14.42
C PRO A 245 -19.32 16.93 -15.09
N GLY A 246 -20.09 15.93 -14.67
CA GLY A 246 -19.75 14.52 -14.84
C GLY A 246 -18.72 14.07 -13.81
N PHE A 247 -19.02 14.27 -12.54
CA PHE A 247 -18.06 14.14 -11.45
C PHE A 247 -17.60 12.68 -11.27
N CYS A 248 -16.34 12.41 -11.61
CA CYS A 248 -15.76 11.05 -11.58
C CYS A 248 -14.77 10.92 -10.43
N ILE A 249 -14.78 9.75 -9.76
CA ILE A 249 -13.91 9.52 -8.61
C ILE A 249 -12.42 9.57 -8.96
N PHE A 250 -12.02 9.10 -10.14
CA PHE A 250 -10.64 9.20 -10.64
C PHE A 250 -10.38 10.44 -11.51
N GLY A 251 -11.32 11.38 -11.50
CA GLY A 251 -11.33 12.56 -12.36
C GLY A 251 -11.65 12.25 -13.82
N GLY A 252 -11.55 13.28 -14.67
CA GLY A 252 -11.75 13.20 -16.12
C GLY A 252 -12.96 14.01 -16.57
N GLY A 253 -14.06 13.97 -15.82
CA GLY A 253 -15.27 14.73 -16.13
C GLY A 253 -15.97 14.26 -17.39
N GLU A 254 -16.94 15.04 -17.87
CA GLU A 254 -17.46 14.90 -19.22
C GLU A 254 -16.36 15.10 -20.29
N PRO A 255 -16.32 14.28 -21.37
CA PRO A 255 -17.30 13.25 -21.73
C PRO A 255 -17.00 11.85 -21.19
N ALA A 256 -15.91 11.65 -20.45
CA ALA A 256 -15.50 10.32 -20.02
C ALA A 256 -14.68 10.35 -18.72
N CYS A 257 -15.07 9.49 -17.77
CA CYS A 257 -14.30 9.25 -16.56
C CYS A 257 -12.96 8.57 -16.86
N ASN A 258 -11.94 8.94 -16.09
CA ASN A 258 -10.69 8.18 -16.02
C ASN A 258 -10.95 6.79 -15.43
N THR A 259 -10.24 5.80 -15.96
CA THR A 259 -10.28 4.42 -15.46
C THR A 259 -9.28 4.21 -14.32
N TRP A 260 -9.33 3.05 -13.68
CA TRP A 260 -8.31 2.61 -12.73
C TRP A 260 -6.88 2.82 -13.24
N LEU A 261 -5.98 3.31 -12.37
CA LEU A 261 -4.56 3.38 -12.67
C LEU A 261 -3.96 1.97 -12.62
N LEU A 262 -3.47 1.50 -13.77
CA LEU A 262 -2.77 0.21 -13.90
C LEU A 262 -1.31 0.46 -14.23
N GLU A 263 -0.44 0.13 -13.28
CA GLU A 263 1.01 0.23 -13.48
C GLU A 263 1.65 -1.09 -13.07
N ASP A 264 2.60 -1.57 -13.87
CA ASP A 264 3.31 -2.80 -13.58
C ASP A 264 2.39 -4.00 -13.31
N TYR A 265 1.28 -4.10 -14.05
CA TYR A 265 0.25 -5.14 -13.88
C TYR A 265 -0.42 -5.13 -12.49
N ILE A 266 -0.33 -4.02 -11.75
CA ILE A 266 -0.93 -3.83 -10.43
C ILE A 266 -1.83 -2.60 -10.48
N TYR A 267 -3.11 -2.77 -10.09
CA TYR A 267 -4.02 -1.66 -9.92
C TYR A 267 -3.61 -0.82 -8.71
N LYS A 268 -3.62 0.50 -8.87
CA LYS A 268 -3.22 1.46 -7.85
C LYS A 268 -4.29 2.52 -7.64
N TRP A 269 -4.36 3.05 -6.43
CA TRP A 269 -5.14 4.25 -6.14
C TRP A 269 -4.46 5.48 -6.76
N PRO A 270 -5.13 6.23 -7.66
CA PRO A 270 -4.44 7.27 -8.45
C PRO A 270 -3.75 8.36 -7.63
N SER A 271 -4.34 8.77 -6.50
CA SER A 271 -3.82 9.88 -5.69
C SER A 271 -2.65 9.51 -4.78
N THR A 272 -2.49 8.24 -4.43
CA THR A 272 -1.42 7.76 -3.51
C THR A 272 -0.39 6.87 -4.19
N GLY A 273 -0.75 6.24 -5.32
CA GLY A 273 0.06 5.21 -5.99
C GLY A 273 0.12 3.88 -5.21
N GLU A 274 -0.64 3.76 -4.11
CA GLU A 274 -0.68 2.54 -3.32
C GLU A 274 -1.40 1.42 -4.09
N PRO A 275 -0.93 0.16 -4.01
CA PRO A 275 -1.64 -0.97 -4.59
C PRO A 275 -3.05 -1.12 -4.01
N VAL A 276 -4.02 -1.34 -4.89
CA VAL A 276 -5.37 -1.75 -4.50
C VAL A 276 -5.31 -3.16 -3.94
N LYS A 277 -6.03 -3.41 -2.84
CA LYS A 277 -6.07 -4.71 -2.17
C LYS A 277 -7.51 -5.15 -2.03
N ASP A 278 -7.71 -6.46 -1.87
CA ASP A 278 -9.00 -7.00 -1.48
C ASP A 278 -9.41 -6.44 -0.12
N GLY A 279 -10.68 -6.08 0.02
CA GLY A 279 -11.20 -5.64 1.30
C GLY A 279 -12.44 -4.78 1.21
N VAL A 280 -12.78 -4.24 2.38
CA VAL A 280 -13.87 -3.29 2.56
C VAL A 280 -13.28 -1.90 2.73
N TYR A 281 -13.87 -0.94 2.01
CA TYR A 281 -13.50 0.46 1.98
C TYR A 281 -14.73 1.33 2.25
N GLU A 282 -14.52 2.57 2.65
CA GLU A 282 -15.56 3.59 2.75
C GLU A 282 -15.34 4.62 1.65
N LEU A 283 -16.31 4.79 0.75
CA LEU A 283 -16.37 5.94 -0.17
C LEU A 283 -17.20 7.04 0.47
N ARG A 284 -16.61 8.22 0.67
CA ARG A 284 -17.32 9.44 1.04
C ARG A 284 -17.45 10.36 -0.16
N VAL A 285 -18.63 10.95 -0.29
CA VAL A 285 -18.99 11.92 -1.31
C VAL A 285 -19.45 13.18 -0.60
N HIS A 286 -18.79 14.30 -0.87
CA HIS A 286 -19.18 15.62 -0.39
C HIS A 286 -19.42 16.53 -1.59
N VAL A 287 -20.69 16.86 -1.83
CA VAL A 287 -21.12 17.78 -2.88
C VAL A 287 -21.22 19.18 -2.31
N ILE A 288 -20.44 20.10 -2.86
CA ILE A 288 -20.37 21.48 -2.44
C ILE A 288 -21.24 22.31 -3.39
N LEU A 289 -22.27 22.93 -2.82
CA LEU A 289 -23.21 23.79 -3.56
C LEU A 289 -22.65 25.21 -3.71
N ASP A 290 -23.01 25.89 -4.80
CA ASP A 290 -22.67 27.31 -5.00
C ASP A 290 -23.38 28.22 -3.97
N ASP A 291 -24.57 27.80 -3.51
CA ASP A 291 -25.33 28.39 -2.41
C ASP A 291 -25.51 27.35 -1.30
N ASP A 292 -24.80 27.53 -0.20
CA ASP A 292 -24.77 26.62 0.94
C ASP A 292 -25.92 26.86 1.94
N SER A 293 -26.89 27.72 1.61
CA SER A 293 -28.01 28.05 2.51
C SER A 293 -28.87 26.84 2.91
N ASN A 294 -28.89 25.79 2.08
CA ASN A 294 -29.56 24.51 2.37
C ASN A 294 -28.61 23.40 2.87
N GLY A 295 -27.32 23.72 3.03
CA GLY A 295 -26.26 22.79 3.38
C GLY A 295 -25.78 21.93 2.21
N ASP A 296 -24.53 21.50 2.31
CA ASP A 296 -23.91 20.60 1.34
C ASP A 296 -24.45 19.17 1.43
N GLY A 297 -24.37 18.44 0.32
CA GLY A 297 -24.60 17.00 0.30
C GLY A 297 -23.40 16.25 0.87
N ASN A 298 -23.61 15.34 1.84
CA ASN A 298 -22.52 14.58 2.42
C ASN A 298 -22.98 13.19 2.84
N TRP A 299 -22.52 12.17 2.11
CA TRP A 299 -22.89 10.79 2.37
C TRP A 299 -21.74 9.83 2.08
N SER A 300 -21.91 8.58 2.50
CA SER A 300 -20.93 7.52 2.26
C SER A 300 -21.55 6.20 1.83
N TYR A 301 -20.69 5.34 1.28
CA TYR A 301 -20.98 3.95 0.94
C TYR A 301 -19.91 3.06 1.54
N GLU A 302 -20.32 1.88 1.98
CA GLU A 302 -19.41 0.76 2.12
C GLU A 302 -19.15 0.17 0.72
N LEU A 303 -17.87 0.00 0.36
CA LEU A 303 -17.42 -0.62 -0.88
C LEU A 303 -16.68 -1.92 -0.57
N THR A 304 -17.05 -2.99 -1.25
CA THR A 304 -16.20 -4.21 -1.30
C THR A 304 -15.39 -4.19 -2.60
N VAL A 305 -14.08 -4.43 -2.50
CA VAL A 305 -13.16 -4.52 -3.65
C VAL A 305 -12.52 -5.91 -3.68
N ASP A 306 -12.50 -6.52 -4.87
CA ASP A 306 -11.91 -7.84 -5.16
C ASP A 306 -11.00 -7.74 -6.40
N VAL A 307 -9.69 -7.86 -6.17
CA VAL A 307 -8.60 -7.83 -7.14
C VAL A 307 -8.33 -9.26 -7.60
N GLN A 308 -8.83 -9.60 -8.78
CA GLN A 308 -8.71 -10.94 -9.39
C GLN A 308 -7.29 -11.34 -9.77
#